data_AF-A0A2K9NW29-F1
#
_entry.id   AF-A0A2K9NW29-F1
#
_cell.length_a   1.000
_cell.length_b   1.000
_cell.length_c   1.000
_cell.angle_alpha   90.00
_cell.angle_beta   90.00
_cell.angle_gamma   90.00
#
_symmetry.space_group_name_H-M   'P 1'
#
loop_
_entity.id
_entity.type
_entity.pdbx_description
1 polymer ?
#
loop_
_entity_poly.entity_id
_entity_poly.type
_entity_poly.pdbx_seq_one_letter_code
_entity_poly.pdbx_strand_id
1 'polypeptide(L)'
;MVNALETLKHLRQSLNDEDDDTNVVHIMENHHKYLKEYINMLNDNDTALEDKQALTSLFLCIFQMHAHAEGDSFYPALREASSHEVRLLGIKGQDEHEIAFEIVDEIKSMDYKHYWSDDIDAKIRVLTGLIKSHIKEEESMVYPIAKRSLSEKRLVNLTNEYLEKCLMYLDMEMENGPSDVSRSDVITFFY
;
A
#
# COMPACT_ATOMS: atom_id res chain seq x y z
N MET A 1 10.12 -16.98 13.21
CA MET A 1 8.81 -17.15 12.56
C MET A 1 7.94 -15.95 12.88
N VAL A 2 7.79 -15.07 11.90
CA VAL A 2 6.82 -13.97 11.95
C VAL A 2 5.42 -14.56 11.85
N ASN A 3 4.54 -14.26 12.81
CA ASN A 3 3.14 -14.70 12.73
C ASN A 3 2.34 -13.67 11.93
N ALA A 4 2.19 -13.92 10.63
CA ALA A 4 1.54 -12.98 9.72
C ALA A 4 0.13 -12.60 10.16
N LEU A 5 -0.69 -13.56 10.60
CA LEU A 5 -2.05 -13.29 11.03
C LEU A 5 -2.10 -12.40 12.28
N GLU A 6 -1.22 -12.63 13.25
CA GLU A 6 -1.17 -11.81 14.47
C GLU A 6 -0.71 -10.38 14.16
N THR A 7 0.29 -10.23 13.28
CA THR A 7 0.73 -8.92 12.79
C THR A 7 -0.41 -8.17 12.10
N LEU A 8 -1.20 -8.83 11.24
CA LEU A 8 -2.34 -8.19 10.57
C LEU A 8 -3.46 -7.81 11.54
N LYS A 9 -3.73 -8.62 12.57
CA LYS A 9 -4.68 -8.25 13.64
C LYS A 9 -4.21 -7.03 14.42
N HIS A 10 -2.93 -6.94 14.75
CA HIS A 10 -2.36 -5.76 15.41
C HIS A 10 -2.44 -4.52 14.51
N LEU A 11 -2.14 -4.64 13.22
CA LEU A 11 -2.31 -3.56 12.25
C LEU A 11 -3.77 -3.11 12.17
N ARG A 12 -4.71 -4.06 12.07
CA ARG A 12 -6.14 -3.76 12.06
C ARG A 12 -6.58 -3.02 13.32
N GLN A 13 -6.09 -3.44 14.48
CA GLN A 13 -6.37 -2.77 15.74
C GLN A 13 -5.77 -1.36 15.75
N SER A 14 -4.51 -1.19 15.32
CA SER A 14 -3.88 0.13 15.28
C SER A 14 -4.61 1.09 14.35
N LEU A 15 -5.14 0.63 13.21
CA LEU A 15 -5.96 1.47 12.32
C LEU A 15 -7.25 1.98 12.97
N ASN A 16 -7.86 1.22 13.89
CA ASN A 16 -9.03 1.67 14.66
C ASN A 16 -8.66 2.64 15.79
N ASP A 17 -7.41 2.57 16.26
CA ASP A 17 -6.90 3.38 17.36
C ASP A 17 -6.25 4.70 16.86
N GLU A 18 -6.10 4.87 15.54
CA GLU A 18 -5.59 6.11 14.94
C GLU A 18 -6.55 7.29 15.19
N ASP A 19 -5.97 8.47 15.43
CA ASP A 19 -6.70 9.71 15.67
C ASP A 19 -7.16 10.34 14.34
N ASP A 20 -8.47 10.47 14.15
CA ASP A 20 -9.05 11.02 12.94
C ASP A 20 -8.87 12.54 12.77
N ASP A 21 -8.46 13.24 13.84
CA ASP A 21 -8.05 14.65 13.78
C ASP A 21 -6.62 14.82 13.22
N THR A 22 -5.88 13.73 13.03
CA THR A 22 -4.54 13.76 12.44
C THR A 22 -4.61 13.97 10.93
N ASN A 23 -3.65 14.69 10.36
CA ASN A 23 -3.53 14.87 8.91
C ASN A 23 -3.18 13.54 8.21
N VAL A 24 -3.92 13.17 7.15
CA VAL A 24 -3.76 11.88 6.43
C VAL A 24 -2.33 11.58 6.01
N VAL A 25 -1.54 12.61 5.68
CA VAL A 25 -0.13 12.45 5.29
C VAL A 25 0.70 11.82 6.41
N HIS A 26 0.40 12.13 7.67
CA HIS A 26 1.11 11.53 8.80
C HIS A 26 0.83 10.03 8.91
N ILE A 27 -0.41 9.61 8.67
CA ILE A 27 -0.82 8.21 8.67
C ILE A 27 -0.11 7.45 7.54
N MET A 28 -0.10 8.01 6.33
CA MET A 28 0.57 7.41 5.18
C MET A 28 2.10 7.34 5.37
N GLU A 29 2.73 8.38 5.93
CA GLU A 29 4.15 8.36 6.31
C GLU A 29 4.46 7.27 7.35
N ASN A 30 3.53 6.96 8.27
CA ASN A 30 3.68 5.85 9.21
C ASN A 30 3.58 4.50 8.49
N HIS A 31 2.64 4.33 7.56
CA HIS A 31 2.55 3.13 6.71
C HIS A 31 3.84 2.91 5.89
N HIS A 32 4.42 3.97 5.35
CA HIS A 32 5.70 3.93 4.63
C HIS A 32 6.85 3.39 5.46
N LYS A 33 6.89 3.66 6.78
CA LYS A 33 7.93 3.11 7.66
C LYS A 33 7.89 1.59 7.69
N TYR A 34 6.71 1.01 7.83
CA TYR A 34 6.52 -0.44 7.80
C TYR A 34 6.89 -1.01 6.43
N LEU A 35 6.39 -0.42 5.34
CA LEU A 35 6.72 -0.87 3.97
C LEU A 35 8.23 -0.86 3.74
N LYS A 36 8.93 0.20 4.15
CA LYS A 36 10.40 0.29 4.06
C LYS A 36 11.10 -0.80 4.87
N GLU A 37 10.60 -1.12 6.07
CA GLU A 37 11.15 -2.20 6.90
C GLU A 37 11.04 -3.56 6.20
N TYR A 38 9.84 -3.91 5.71
CA TYR A 38 9.63 -5.16 4.96
C TYR A 38 10.45 -5.20 3.66
N ILE A 39 10.56 -4.08 2.94
CA ILE A 39 11.41 -3.96 1.75
C ILE A 39 12.87 -4.27 2.09
N ASN A 40 13.38 -3.78 3.23
CA ASN A 40 14.76 -4.05 3.64
C ASN A 40 14.95 -5.53 3.97
N MET A 41 14.02 -6.14 4.72
CA MET A 41 14.09 -7.56 5.08
C MET A 41 13.98 -8.48 3.85
N LEU A 42 13.11 -8.16 2.89
CA LEU A 42 12.96 -8.92 1.66
C LEU A 42 14.17 -8.82 0.72
N ASN A 43 14.90 -7.71 0.78
CA ASN A 43 16.11 -7.50 -0.03
C ASN A 43 17.39 -8.01 0.63
N ASP A 44 17.33 -8.39 1.91
CA ASP A 44 18.45 -8.97 2.64
C ASP A 44 18.71 -10.41 2.16
N ASN A 45 19.97 -10.67 1.82
CA ASN A 45 20.40 -11.98 1.32
C ASN A 45 20.48 -13.04 2.43
N ASP A 46 20.55 -12.61 3.69
CA ASP A 46 20.63 -13.51 4.85
C ASP A 46 19.25 -13.94 5.38
N THR A 47 18.16 -13.43 4.79
CA THR A 47 16.79 -13.80 5.16
C THR A 47 16.50 -15.26 4.79
N ALA A 48 16.13 -16.05 5.80
CA ALA A 48 15.74 -17.46 5.63
C ALA A 48 14.52 -17.61 4.70
N LEU A 49 14.44 -18.74 3.99
CA LEU A 49 13.42 -18.97 2.97
C LEU A 49 11.98 -18.89 3.51
N GLU A 50 11.74 -19.55 4.64
CA GLU A 50 10.42 -19.56 5.28
C GLU A 50 10.02 -18.15 5.75
N ASP A 51 10.99 -17.35 6.19
CA ASP A 51 10.77 -15.97 6.54
C ASP A 51 10.49 -15.12 5.27
N LYS A 52 11.14 -15.38 4.12
CA LYS A 52 10.82 -14.68 2.85
C LYS A 52 9.37 -14.87 2.42
N GLN A 53 8.82 -16.09 2.50
CA GLN A 53 7.42 -16.37 2.14
C GLN A 53 6.43 -15.65 3.07
N ALA A 54 6.69 -15.69 4.38
CA ALA A 54 5.87 -15.00 5.37
C ALA A 54 5.96 -13.47 5.22
N LEU A 55 7.17 -12.92 5.04
CA LEU A 55 7.41 -11.51 4.80
C LEU A 55 6.77 -11.02 3.51
N THR A 56 6.82 -11.82 2.44
CA THR A 56 6.17 -11.48 1.17
C THR A 56 4.65 -11.38 1.36
N SER A 57 4.05 -12.35 2.06
CA SER A 57 2.60 -12.32 2.33
C SER A 57 2.19 -11.09 3.14
N LEU A 58 2.97 -10.72 4.16
CA LEU A 58 2.72 -9.51 4.95
C LEU A 58 2.91 -8.24 4.12
N PHE A 59 4.02 -8.16 3.39
CA PHE A 59 4.35 -7.02 2.55
C PHE A 59 3.27 -6.76 1.50
N LEU A 60 2.83 -7.80 0.78
CA LEU A 60 1.78 -7.68 -0.24
C LEU A 60 0.46 -7.20 0.37
N CYS A 61 0.05 -7.76 1.51
CA CYS A 61 -1.19 -7.34 2.18
C CYS A 61 -1.14 -5.87 2.62
N ILE A 62 -0.05 -5.44 3.26
CA ILE A 62 0.12 -4.05 3.73
C ILE A 62 0.21 -3.09 2.54
N PHE A 63 0.96 -3.46 1.50
CA PHE A 63 1.08 -2.66 0.28
C PHE A 63 -0.28 -2.50 -0.40
N GLN A 64 -1.00 -3.59 -0.65
CA GLN A 64 -2.31 -3.54 -1.31
C GLN A 64 -3.31 -2.68 -0.53
N MET A 65 -3.41 -2.88 0.78
CA MET A 65 -4.25 -2.06 1.65
C MET A 65 -3.92 -0.56 1.52
N HIS A 66 -2.64 -0.21 1.63
CA HIS A 66 -2.17 1.17 1.57
C HIS A 66 -2.42 1.78 0.18
N ALA A 67 -2.00 1.11 -0.88
CA ALA A 67 -2.07 1.60 -2.25
C ALA A 67 -3.52 1.75 -2.76
N HIS A 68 -4.41 0.80 -2.40
CA HIS A 68 -5.83 0.93 -2.72
C HIS A 68 -6.48 2.08 -1.94
N ALA A 69 -6.14 2.25 -0.66
CA ALA A 69 -6.68 3.36 0.14
C ALA A 69 -6.22 4.72 -0.41
N GLU A 70 -4.97 4.89 -0.83
CA GLU A 70 -4.49 6.12 -1.47
C GLU A 70 -5.21 6.38 -2.81
N GLY A 71 -5.38 5.35 -3.63
CA GLY A 71 -6.07 5.44 -4.93
C GLY A 71 -7.55 5.80 -4.83
N ASP A 72 -8.22 5.38 -3.75
CA ASP A 72 -9.64 5.64 -3.52
C ASP A 72 -9.92 6.94 -2.74
N SER A 73 -8.91 7.58 -2.15
CA SER A 73 -9.09 8.76 -1.30
C SER A 73 -8.12 9.91 -1.64
N PHE A 74 -6.83 9.71 -1.44
CA PHE A 74 -5.81 10.75 -1.54
C PHE A 74 -5.57 11.23 -2.98
N TYR A 75 -5.35 10.32 -3.94
CA TYR A 75 -5.11 10.70 -5.33
C TYR A 75 -6.32 11.37 -6.01
N PRO A 76 -7.58 10.94 -5.77
CA PRO A 76 -8.76 11.69 -6.21
C PRO A 76 -8.73 13.16 -5.77
N ALA A 77 -8.37 13.44 -4.51
CA ALA A 77 -8.28 14.81 -4.02
C ALA A 77 -7.19 15.64 -4.74
N LEU A 78 -6.06 15.02 -5.11
CA LEU A 78 -5.04 15.69 -5.92
C LEU A 78 -5.53 15.94 -7.37
N ARG A 79 -6.27 14.99 -7.94
CA ARG A 79 -6.83 15.09 -9.31
C ARG A 79 -7.92 16.16 -9.44
N GLU A 80 -8.58 16.51 -8.34
CA GLU A 80 -9.56 17.60 -8.29
C GLU A 80 -8.93 18.98 -8.04
N ALA A 81 -7.63 19.05 -7.77
CA ALA A 81 -6.95 20.31 -7.54
C ALA A 81 -6.92 21.20 -8.79
N SER A 82 -6.97 22.52 -8.58
CA SER A 82 -6.95 23.51 -9.67
C SER A 82 -5.61 23.57 -10.41
N SER A 83 -4.50 23.24 -9.72
CA SER A 83 -3.16 23.21 -10.30
C SER A 83 -2.96 22.00 -11.22
N HIS A 84 -2.48 22.25 -12.44
CA HIS A 84 -2.15 21.17 -13.39
C HIS A 84 -1.07 20.23 -12.87
N GLU A 85 -0.05 20.79 -12.21
CA GLU A 85 1.04 20.03 -11.59
C GLU A 85 0.51 19.05 -10.54
N VAL A 86 -0.38 19.52 -9.66
CA VAL A 86 -0.96 18.69 -8.58
C VAL A 86 -1.82 17.56 -9.16
N ARG A 87 -2.62 17.85 -10.19
CA ARG A 87 -3.41 16.81 -10.86
C ARG A 87 -2.52 15.74 -11.50
N LEU A 88 -1.42 16.16 -12.14
CA LEU A 88 -0.49 15.24 -12.78
C LEU A 88 0.17 14.31 -11.74
N LEU A 89 0.51 14.81 -10.56
CA LEU A 89 1.05 13.98 -9.48
C LEU A 89 0.06 12.90 -9.03
N GLY A 90 -1.21 13.25 -8.84
CA GLY A 90 -2.25 12.27 -8.49
C GLY A 90 -2.50 11.21 -9.57
N ILE A 91 -2.44 11.59 -10.85
CA ILE A 91 -2.55 10.63 -11.97
C ILE A 91 -1.33 9.72 -12.00
N LYS A 92 -0.12 10.29 -11.91
CA LYS A 92 1.12 9.53 -11.95
C LYS A 92 1.21 8.53 -10.80
N GLY A 93 0.85 8.92 -9.58
CA GLY A 93 0.88 8.02 -8.43
C GLY A 93 -0.05 6.82 -8.61
N GLN A 94 -1.26 7.07 -9.13
CA GLN A 94 -2.20 6.01 -9.49
C GLN A 94 -1.65 5.06 -10.58
N ASP A 95 -1.04 5.60 -11.64
CA ASP A 95 -0.46 4.78 -12.72
C ASP A 95 0.71 3.91 -12.20
N GLU A 96 1.53 4.42 -11.28
CA GLU A 96 2.60 3.65 -10.65
C GLU A 96 2.06 2.52 -9.75
N HIS A 97 0.95 2.75 -9.03
CA HIS A 97 0.25 1.70 -8.30
C HIS A 97 -0.30 0.62 -9.20
N GLU A 98 -0.88 0.98 -10.35
CA GLU A 98 -1.40 0.01 -11.31
C GLU A 98 -0.30 -0.92 -11.84
N ILE A 99 0.87 -0.38 -12.17
CA ILE A 99 2.05 -1.18 -12.57
C ILE A 99 2.52 -2.08 -11.43
N ALA A 100 2.53 -1.57 -10.19
CA ALA A 100 2.91 -2.38 -9.04
C ALA A 100 1.92 -3.53 -8.79
N PHE A 101 0.61 -3.30 -8.96
CA PHE A 101 -0.41 -4.34 -8.83
C PHE A 101 -0.27 -5.45 -9.88
N GLU A 102 0.08 -5.12 -11.13
CA GLU A 102 0.37 -6.13 -12.16
C GLU A 102 1.49 -7.08 -11.69
N ILE A 103 2.54 -6.55 -11.06
CA ILE A 103 3.64 -7.35 -10.53
C ILE A 103 3.20 -8.17 -9.30
N VAL A 104 2.31 -7.63 -8.46
CA VAL A 104 1.70 -8.40 -7.36
C VAL A 104 0.95 -9.62 -7.89
N ASP A 105 0.15 -9.44 -8.95
CA ASP A 105 -0.61 -10.53 -9.57
C ASP A 105 0.32 -11.58 -10.19
N GLU A 106 1.40 -11.14 -10.85
CA GLU A 106 2.44 -12.04 -11.34
C GLU A 106 3.06 -12.86 -10.19
N ILE A 107 3.49 -12.23 -9.08
CA ILE A 107 4.07 -12.93 -7.93
C ILE A 107 3.07 -13.94 -7.34
N LYS A 108 1.80 -13.55 -7.18
CA LYS A 108 0.74 -14.44 -6.69
C LYS A 108 0.56 -15.65 -7.61
N SER A 109 0.59 -15.45 -8.93
CA SER A 109 0.47 -16.52 -9.93
C SER A 109 1.63 -17.53 -9.92
N MET A 110 2.79 -17.15 -9.35
CA MET A 110 3.97 -18.02 -9.23
C MET A 110 3.93 -18.95 -8.00
N ASP A 111 2.85 -18.92 -7.21
CA ASP A 111 2.66 -19.74 -6.01
C ASP A 111 3.79 -19.61 -4.98
N TYR A 112 4.20 -18.36 -4.72
CA TYR A 112 5.31 -18.03 -3.82
C TYR A 112 5.13 -18.57 -2.38
N LYS A 113 3.89 -18.90 -1.99
CA LYS A 113 3.54 -19.44 -0.66
C LYS A 113 3.95 -20.90 -0.50
N HIS A 114 4.07 -21.66 -1.58
CA HIS A 114 4.42 -23.09 -1.55
C HIS A 114 5.76 -23.39 -2.23
N TYR A 115 6.20 -22.53 -3.15
CA TYR A 115 7.44 -22.70 -3.89
C TYR A 115 8.22 -21.39 -3.94
N TRP A 116 9.56 -21.48 -3.94
CA TRP A 116 10.44 -20.31 -4.06
C TRP A 116 11.55 -20.58 -5.07
N SER A 117 11.74 -19.64 -6.01
CA SER A 117 12.73 -19.71 -7.08
C SER A 117 13.45 -18.37 -7.26
N ASP A 118 14.56 -18.38 -8.01
CA ASP A 118 15.28 -17.16 -8.38
C ASP A 118 14.41 -16.18 -9.16
N ASP A 119 13.46 -16.68 -9.97
CA ASP A 119 12.50 -15.83 -10.70
C ASP A 119 11.55 -15.10 -9.73
N ILE A 120 11.10 -15.77 -8.66
CA ILE A 120 10.27 -15.15 -7.60
C ILE A 120 11.09 -14.09 -6.85
N ASP A 121 12.32 -14.43 -6.46
CA ASP A 121 13.22 -13.50 -5.77
C ASP A 121 13.47 -12.25 -6.63
N ALA A 122 13.77 -12.43 -7.91
CA ALA A 122 13.96 -11.34 -8.86
C ALA A 122 12.70 -10.48 -9.01
N LYS A 123 11.51 -11.09 -9.10
CA LYS A 123 10.24 -10.38 -9.21
C LYS A 123 9.94 -9.52 -7.98
N ILE A 124 10.18 -10.06 -6.78
CA ILE A 124 10.05 -9.32 -5.52
C ILE A 124 11.02 -8.16 -5.45
N ARG A 125 12.26 -8.33 -5.92
CA ARG A 125 13.24 -7.22 -6.00
C ARG A 125 12.78 -6.11 -6.94
N VAL A 126 12.14 -6.45 -8.06
CA VAL A 126 11.53 -5.45 -8.96
C VAL A 126 10.41 -4.70 -8.25
N LEU A 127 9.46 -5.42 -7.63
CA LEU A 127 8.33 -4.82 -6.92
C LEU A 127 8.78 -3.89 -5.80
N THR A 128 9.66 -4.37 -4.92
CA THR A 128 10.19 -3.59 -3.79
C THR A 128 11.00 -2.38 -4.26
N GLY A 129 11.70 -2.48 -5.40
CA GLY A 129 12.39 -1.36 -6.03
C GLY A 129 11.44 -0.26 -6.51
N LEU A 130 10.34 -0.64 -7.19
CA LEU A 130 9.31 0.28 -7.64
C LEU A 130 8.64 0.99 -6.46
N ILE A 131 8.16 0.24 -5.47
CA ILE A 131 7.49 0.79 -4.28
C ILE A 131 8.44 1.72 -3.50
N LYS A 132 9.72 1.34 -3.35
CA LYS A 132 10.73 2.21 -2.70
C LYS A 132 10.93 3.53 -3.45
N SER A 133 10.93 3.50 -4.78
CA SER A 133 11.04 4.72 -5.60
C SER A 133 9.80 5.58 -5.46
N HIS A 134 8.62 4.96 -5.52
CA HIS A 134 7.33 5.61 -5.37
C HIS A 134 7.22 6.34 -4.02
N ILE A 135 7.42 5.63 -2.90
CA ILE A 135 7.42 6.21 -1.55
C ILE A 135 8.37 7.40 -1.44
N LYS A 136 9.56 7.32 -2.05
CA LYS A 136 10.53 8.41 -2.03
C LYS A 136 10.00 9.65 -2.74
N GLU A 137 9.35 9.49 -3.89
CA GLU A 137 8.74 10.60 -4.61
C GLU A 137 7.58 11.21 -3.83
N GLU A 138 6.74 10.37 -3.24
CA GLU A 138 5.62 10.85 -2.45
C GLU A 138 6.07 11.71 -1.27
N GLU A 139 6.97 11.18 -0.44
CA GLU A 139 7.46 11.89 0.74
C GLU A 139 8.24 13.17 0.38
N SER A 140 9.00 13.16 -0.72
CA SER A 140 9.87 14.30 -1.08
C SER A 140 9.20 15.36 -1.94
N MET A 141 8.15 14.99 -2.69
CA MET A 141 7.51 15.86 -3.67
C MET A 141 6.00 15.93 -3.48
N VAL A 142 5.30 14.80 -3.54
CA VAL A 142 3.82 14.77 -3.56
C VAL A 142 3.25 15.31 -2.26
N TYR A 143 3.69 14.82 -1.10
CA TYR A 143 3.18 15.22 0.20
C TYR A 143 3.43 16.69 0.52
N PRO A 144 4.64 17.26 0.30
CA PRO A 144 4.84 18.70 0.43
C PRO A 144 3.94 19.53 -0.48
N ILE A 145 3.71 19.09 -1.72
CA ILE A 145 2.84 19.78 -2.68
C ILE A 145 1.38 19.68 -2.26
N ALA A 146 0.93 18.51 -1.80
CA ALA A 146 -0.42 18.28 -1.28
C ALA A 146 -0.71 19.17 -0.07
N LYS A 147 0.22 19.25 0.90
CA LYS A 147 0.14 20.14 2.07
C LYS A 147 0.02 21.63 1.71
N ARG A 148 0.52 22.05 0.54
CA ARG A 148 0.39 23.43 0.04
C ARG A 148 -0.86 23.66 -0.81
N SER A 149 -1.40 22.60 -1.40
CA SER A 149 -2.45 22.69 -2.43
C SER A 149 -3.84 22.35 -1.87
N LEU A 150 -3.90 21.52 -0.83
CA LEU A 150 -5.10 21.17 -0.09
C LEU A 150 -5.15 21.95 1.22
N SER A 151 -6.35 22.30 1.68
CA SER A 151 -6.50 22.92 3.00
C SER A 151 -6.25 21.90 4.10
N GLU A 152 -5.79 22.35 5.27
CA GLU A 152 -5.59 21.48 6.43
C GLU A 152 -6.87 20.69 6.76
N LYS A 153 -8.03 21.36 6.72
CA LYS A 153 -9.33 20.71 6.91
C LYS A 153 -9.58 19.59 5.88
N ARG A 154 -9.17 19.76 4.61
CA ARG A 154 -9.33 18.69 3.62
C ARG A 154 -8.41 17.51 3.93
N LEU A 155 -7.18 17.77 4.37
CA LEU A 155 -6.21 16.72 4.73
C LEU A 155 -6.64 15.93 5.97
N VAL A 156 -7.26 16.58 6.95
CA VAL A 156 -7.87 15.90 8.11
C VAL A 156 -9.10 15.10 7.69
N ASN A 157 -10.00 15.67 6.87
CA ASN A 157 -11.16 14.92 6.36
C ASN A 157 -10.75 13.66 5.56
N LEU A 158 -9.64 13.73 4.83
CA LEU A 158 -9.09 12.60 4.08
C LEU A 158 -8.63 11.46 4.99
N THR A 159 -8.31 11.72 6.25
CA THR A 159 -7.87 10.70 7.21
C THR A 159 -8.95 9.66 7.41
N ASN A 160 -10.18 10.10 7.65
CA ASN A 160 -11.33 9.19 7.78
C ASN A 160 -11.58 8.40 6.49
N GLU A 161 -11.59 9.08 5.33
CA GLU A 161 -11.74 8.41 4.03
C GLU A 161 -10.64 7.34 3.82
N TYR A 162 -9.40 7.65 4.18
CA TYR A 162 -8.26 6.75 4.03
C TYR A 162 -8.33 5.56 5.00
N LEU A 163 -8.59 5.80 6.29
CA LEU A 163 -8.67 4.75 7.32
C LEU A 163 -9.83 3.79 7.08
N GLU A 164 -11.01 4.29 6.68
CA GLU A 164 -12.15 3.45 6.30
C GLU A 164 -11.78 2.51 5.15
N LYS A 165 -11.06 3.03 4.14
CA LYS A 165 -10.59 2.21 3.02
C LYS A 165 -9.52 1.22 3.44
N CYS A 166 -8.57 1.61 4.29
CA CYS A 166 -7.58 0.67 4.83
C CYS A 166 -8.24 -0.49 5.57
N LEU A 167 -9.21 -0.21 6.46
CA LEU A 167 -9.95 -1.25 7.19
C LEU A 167 -10.71 -2.16 6.22
N MET A 168 -11.41 -1.58 5.24
CA MET A 168 -12.14 -2.33 4.22
C MET A 168 -11.21 -3.28 3.43
N TYR A 169 -10.10 -2.78 2.88
CA TYR A 169 -9.18 -3.59 2.07
C TYR A 169 -8.40 -4.61 2.91
N LEU A 170 -8.05 -4.26 4.15
CA LEU A 170 -7.40 -5.19 5.07
C LEU A 170 -8.35 -6.33 5.46
N ASP A 171 -9.61 -6.03 5.78
CA ASP A 171 -10.61 -7.05 6.11
C ASP A 171 -10.88 -7.97 4.92
N MET A 172 -10.96 -7.44 3.70
CA MET A 172 -11.09 -8.24 2.48
C MET A 172 -9.89 -9.20 2.26
N GLU A 173 -8.67 -8.73 2.46
CA GLU A 173 -7.45 -9.57 2.37
C GLU A 173 -7.33 -10.57 3.55
N MET A 174 -7.95 -10.29 4.69
CA MET A 174 -7.98 -11.22 5.83
C MET A 174 -9.08 -12.30 5.67
N GLU A 175 -10.23 -11.97 5.12
CA GLU A 175 -11.39 -12.87 4.93
C GLU A 175 -11.18 -13.86 3.77
N ASN A 176 -10.61 -13.42 2.66
CA ASN A 176 -10.32 -14.28 1.51
C ASN A 176 -9.06 -15.14 1.72
N GLY A 177 -8.39 -15.00 2.88
CA GLY A 177 -6.96 -15.26 3.00
C GLY A 177 -6.16 -14.21 2.20
N PRO A 178 -4.85 -14.01 2.45
CA PRO A 178 -4.04 -12.96 1.79
C PRO A 178 -3.79 -13.25 0.29
N SER A 179 -4.85 -13.45 -0.48
CA SER A 179 -4.93 -13.86 -1.88
C SER A 179 -6.40 -13.82 -2.30
N ASP A 180 -6.80 -12.76 -3.03
CA ASP A 180 -7.60 -12.87 -4.28
C ASP A 180 -8.37 -11.60 -4.66
N VAL A 181 -8.15 -10.44 -4.02
CA VAL A 181 -8.88 -9.23 -4.46
C VAL A 181 -8.26 -8.69 -5.75
N SER A 182 -8.78 -9.10 -6.90
CA SER A 182 -8.54 -8.44 -8.18
C SER A 182 -9.38 -7.17 -8.26
N ARG A 183 -8.93 -6.14 -9.00
CA ARG A 183 -9.72 -4.92 -9.25
C ARG A 183 -11.10 -5.21 -9.85
N SER A 184 -11.27 -6.37 -10.51
CA SER A 184 -12.55 -6.78 -11.08
C SER A 184 -13.61 -7.12 -10.03
N ASP A 185 -13.19 -7.53 -8.83
CA ASP A 185 -14.10 -7.87 -7.72
C ASP A 185 -14.64 -6.62 -7.02
N VAL A 186 -13.88 -5.51 -7.06
CA VAL A 186 -14.23 -4.22 -6.44
C VAL A 186 -15.31 -3.46 -7.22
N ILE A 187 -15.36 -3.61 -8.55
CA ILE A 187 -16.33 -2.91 -9.40
C ILE A 187 -17.77 -3.42 -9.16
N THR A 188 -17.93 -4.65 -8.68
CA THR A 188 -19.24 -5.29 -8.45
C THR A 188 -20.04 -4.71 -7.28
N PHE A 189 -19.42 -3.90 -6.40
CA PHE A 189 -20.11 -3.29 -5.26
C PHE A 189 -20.63 -1.86 -5.50
N PHE A 190 -20.35 -1.28 -6.68
CA PHE A 190 -20.74 0.10 -7.03
C PHE A 190 -21.71 0.21 -8.22
N TYR A 191 -22.47 -0.85 -8.54
CA TYR A 191 -23.60 -0.80 -9.48
C TYR A 191 -24.90 -1.37 -8.89
#